data_AF-A0A947DAW3-F1
#
_entry.id   AF-A0A947DAW3-F1
#
_cell.length_a   1.000
_cell.length_b   1.000
_cell.length_c   1.000
_cell.angle_alpha   90.00
_cell.angle_beta   90.00
_cell.angle_gamma   90.00
#
_symmetry.space_group_name_H-M   'P 1'
#
loop_
_entity.id
_entity.type
_entity.pdbx_description
1 polymer ?
#
loop_
_entity_poly.entity_id
_entity_poly.type
_entity_poly.pdbx_seq_one_letter_code
_entity_poly.pdbx_strand_id
1 'polypeptide(L)'
;MGYAKAKGYAAAWGWFGLFNWLGLSLLIVMPDRRGGLAADGLAEDDAPEKVFSKINLVGILLKYFALGTLYAIPVLIGAQLSGQNLAEIKVSNQIGNIIGIVLGSHFIVILFKMAQAINLDLSAIFGLKQKTSSRMIGFTILSAAALFTFSFSFNRVTLYGLSHVSPGYVENYFESTQTFTNIPELILFFCTTIILAPLLEEFIFRGVIFQKWGLRWGVTRGLVASSLLFSVIHIRFDIIPIFLGGLFLALLYMRTSSLVAPMLCHALYNATAVGWKAIKFFGQPAAERETVMSVSDFQSTVSPWLDRYVVVAVMSLFLLLYLFYKLLPRQHESMPYLRNQALVAK
;
A
#
# COMPACT_ATOMS: atom_id res chain seq x y z
N MET A 1 14.12 -32.66 11.40
CA MET A 1 15.31 -31.95 10.83
C MET A 1 15.49 -32.16 9.30
N GLY A 2 14.49 -32.64 8.54
CA GLY A 2 14.67 -33.11 7.15
C GLY A 2 14.30 -32.14 6.00
N TYR A 3 13.14 -31.47 6.05
CA TYR A 3 12.63 -30.71 4.89
C TYR A 3 13.38 -29.38 4.62
N ALA A 4 13.59 -28.57 5.66
CA ALA A 4 14.28 -27.28 5.53
C ALA A 4 15.76 -27.42 5.13
N LYS A 5 16.44 -28.49 5.60
CA LYS A 5 17.83 -28.80 5.24
C LYS A 5 17.92 -29.31 3.79
N ALA A 6 16.96 -30.14 3.36
CA ALA A 6 16.87 -30.60 1.97
C ALA A 6 16.62 -29.45 0.97
N LYS A 7 16.05 -28.32 1.43
CA LYS A 7 15.81 -27.09 0.66
C LYS A 7 16.85 -25.97 0.88
N GLY A 8 17.93 -26.24 1.61
CA GLY A 8 19.07 -25.30 1.75
C GLY A 8 18.84 -24.10 2.71
N TYR A 9 17.89 -24.20 3.64
CA TYR A 9 17.65 -23.17 4.67
C TYR A 9 18.48 -23.43 5.94
N ALA A 10 18.88 -22.36 6.63
CA ALA A 10 19.68 -22.43 7.86
C ALA A 10 18.92 -23.14 9.00
N ALA A 11 19.63 -23.91 9.84
CA ALA A 11 19.02 -24.72 10.90
C ALA A 11 18.19 -23.90 11.93
N ALA A 12 18.53 -22.63 12.14
CA ALA A 12 17.82 -21.71 13.03
C ALA A 12 16.41 -21.32 12.53
N TRP A 13 16.11 -21.47 11.24
CA TRP A 13 14.77 -21.19 10.69
C TRP A 13 13.73 -22.29 11.00
N GLY A 14 14.18 -23.48 11.40
CA GLY A 14 13.30 -24.62 11.63
C GLY A 14 12.31 -24.44 12.77
N TRP A 15 12.70 -23.74 13.84
CA TRP A 15 11.88 -23.69 15.06
C TRP A 15 10.70 -22.71 14.97
N PHE A 16 10.85 -21.56 14.29
CA PHE A 16 9.77 -20.57 14.17
C PHE A 16 8.78 -20.86 13.02
N GLY A 17 9.19 -21.59 11.98
CA GLY A 17 8.34 -21.91 10.82
C GLY A 17 7.52 -23.19 10.97
N LEU A 18 7.94 -24.14 11.82
CA LEU A 18 7.28 -25.45 11.95
C LEU A 18 6.02 -25.46 12.81
N PHE A 19 5.83 -24.47 13.69
CA PHE A 19 4.69 -24.46 14.63
C PHE A 19 3.48 -23.63 14.17
N ASN A 20 3.52 -23.01 12.98
CA ASN A 20 2.39 -22.26 12.45
C ASN A 20 2.00 -22.75 11.05
N TRP A 21 0.71 -23.02 10.84
CA TRP A 21 0.10 -23.36 9.54
C TRP A 21 0.45 -22.34 8.45
N LEU A 22 0.61 -21.05 8.82
CA LEU A 22 1.07 -19.98 7.92
C LEU A 22 2.54 -20.12 7.52
N GLY A 23 3.41 -20.59 8.43
CA GLY A 23 4.84 -20.79 8.17
C GLY A 23 5.11 -21.96 7.22
N LEU A 24 4.38 -23.07 7.42
CA LEU A 24 4.42 -24.24 6.52
C LEU A 24 3.85 -23.91 5.12
N SER A 25 2.74 -23.16 5.04
CA SER A 25 2.16 -22.70 3.77
C SER A 25 3.13 -21.84 2.96
N LEU A 26 3.87 -20.94 3.62
CA LEU A 26 4.86 -20.08 2.96
C LEU A 26 6.08 -20.86 2.44
N LEU A 27 6.49 -21.93 3.12
CA LEU A 27 7.63 -22.77 2.72
C LEU A 27 7.33 -23.67 1.51
N ILE A 28 6.07 -24.03 1.28
CA ILE A 28 5.66 -24.83 0.12
C ILE A 28 5.66 -24.00 -1.19
N VAL A 29 5.50 -22.67 -1.07
CA VAL A 29 5.42 -21.75 -2.21
C VAL A 29 6.80 -21.20 -2.64
N MET A 30 7.85 -21.35 -1.81
CA MET A 30 9.19 -20.88 -2.16
C MET A 30 9.92 -21.85 -3.12
N PRO A 31 10.40 -21.39 -4.29
CA PRO A 31 11.20 -22.23 -5.18
C PRO A 31 12.65 -22.36 -4.70
N ASP A 32 13.29 -23.45 -5.13
CA ASP A 32 14.66 -23.82 -4.76
C ASP A 32 15.70 -22.75 -5.14
N ARG A 33 16.77 -22.67 -4.35
CA ARG A 33 17.75 -21.57 -4.37
C ARG A 33 18.70 -21.56 -5.60
N ARG A 34 18.40 -22.26 -6.69
CA ARG A 34 19.29 -22.36 -7.86
C ARG A 34 18.67 -21.73 -9.12
N GLY A 35 19.32 -20.70 -9.63
CA GLY A 35 19.08 -20.14 -10.96
C GLY A 35 19.12 -18.61 -10.97
N GLY A 36 20.32 -18.03 -10.82
CA GLY A 36 20.54 -16.61 -11.09
C GLY A 36 20.66 -16.37 -12.60
N LEU A 37 20.03 -15.31 -13.08
CA LEU A 37 20.30 -14.77 -14.42
C LEU A 37 21.50 -13.83 -14.29
N ALA A 38 22.65 -14.26 -14.80
CA ALA A 38 23.84 -13.41 -14.86
C ALA A 38 23.60 -12.28 -15.88
N ALA A 39 23.66 -11.04 -15.41
CA ALA A 39 23.79 -9.87 -16.26
C ALA A 39 25.28 -9.51 -16.36
N ASP A 40 25.86 -9.67 -17.55
CA ASP A 40 27.24 -9.32 -17.85
C ASP A 40 27.45 -7.79 -17.79
N GLY A 41 28.52 -7.35 -17.11
CA GLY A 41 29.08 -6.00 -17.29
C GLY A 41 29.10 -5.05 -16.08
N LEU A 42 28.75 -5.49 -14.88
CA LEU A 42 29.01 -4.71 -13.65
C LEU A 42 30.04 -5.43 -12.79
N ALA A 43 30.91 -4.67 -12.10
CA ALA A 43 31.81 -5.22 -11.10
C ALA A 43 30.99 -6.15 -10.19
N GLU A 44 31.51 -7.35 -9.93
CA GLU A 44 30.71 -8.49 -9.48
C GLU A 44 29.84 -8.12 -8.27
N ASP A 45 30.28 -7.24 -7.36
CA ASP A 45 29.60 -6.81 -6.14
C ASP A 45 28.55 -5.68 -6.27
N ASP A 46 28.50 -5.00 -7.42
CA ASP A 46 27.58 -3.90 -7.74
C ASP A 46 26.42 -4.30 -8.66
N ALA A 47 26.31 -5.59 -9.00
CA ALA A 47 25.17 -6.11 -9.74
C ALA A 47 23.85 -5.75 -9.02
N PRO A 48 22.82 -5.24 -9.72
CA PRO A 48 21.59 -4.75 -9.09
C PRO A 48 20.85 -5.81 -8.28
N GLU A 49 20.91 -7.07 -8.73
CA GLU A 49 20.40 -8.22 -7.97
C GLU A 49 21.10 -8.34 -6.60
N LYS A 50 22.41 -8.09 -6.54
CA LYS A 50 23.17 -8.07 -5.28
C LYS A 50 22.79 -6.87 -4.41
N VAL A 51 22.55 -5.67 -4.96
CA VAL A 51 22.07 -4.51 -4.19
C VAL A 51 20.73 -4.80 -3.49
N PHE A 52 19.73 -5.28 -4.24
CA PHE A 52 18.43 -5.62 -3.66
C PHE A 52 18.50 -6.83 -2.72
N SER A 53 19.47 -7.74 -2.89
CA SER A 53 19.66 -8.87 -1.98
C SER A 53 20.04 -8.42 -0.56
N LYS A 54 20.82 -7.33 -0.43
CA LYS A 54 21.27 -6.73 0.85
C LYS A 54 20.11 -6.14 1.69
N ILE A 55 18.95 -5.87 1.09
CA ILE A 55 17.80 -5.26 1.79
C ILE A 55 17.14 -6.26 2.75
N ASN A 56 17.23 -6.01 4.06
CA ASN A 56 16.50 -6.80 5.06
C ASN A 56 15.08 -6.26 5.27
N LEU A 57 14.11 -6.74 4.48
CA LEU A 57 12.70 -6.32 4.57
C LEU A 57 12.11 -6.54 5.97
N VAL A 58 12.41 -7.68 6.60
CA VAL A 58 11.92 -7.99 7.96
C VAL A 58 12.48 -6.99 8.95
N GLY A 59 13.78 -6.68 8.86
CA GLY A 59 14.42 -5.69 9.72
C GLY A 59 13.83 -4.28 9.55
N ILE A 60 13.46 -3.88 8.34
CA ILE A 60 12.81 -2.58 8.07
C ILE A 60 11.43 -2.55 8.74
N LEU A 61 10.62 -3.59 8.55
CA LEU A 61 9.28 -3.68 9.15
C LEU A 61 9.36 -3.71 10.68
N LEU A 62 10.28 -4.48 11.26
CA LEU A 62 10.48 -4.51 12.72
C LEU A 62 10.88 -3.13 13.26
N LYS A 63 11.73 -2.38 12.56
CA LYS A 63 12.07 -1.00 12.95
C LYS A 63 10.84 -0.08 12.89
N TYR A 64 10.01 -0.22 11.86
CA TYR A 64 8.77 0.55 11.74
C TYR A 64 7.80 0.26 12.90
N PHE A 65 7.56 -1.02 13.20
CA PHE A 65 6.69 -1.40 14.33
C PHE A 65 7.29 -0.99 15.68
N ALA A 66 8.59 -1.17 15.88
CA ALA A 66 9.26 -0.74 17.11
C ALA A 66 9.18 0.78 17.32
N LEU A 67 9.34 1.56 16.25
CA LEU A 67 9.09 3.01 16.31
C LEU A 67 7.63 3.27 16.69
N GLY A 68 6.67 2.60 16.05
CA GLY A 68 5.25 2.74 16.37
C GLY A 68 4.96 2.53 17.86
N THR A 69 5.49 1.46 18.44
CA THR A 69 5.40 1.17 19.87
C THR A 69 6.06 2.25 20.71
N LEU A 70 7.25 2.72 20.31
CA LEU A 70 7.99 3.77 21.03
C LEU A 70 7.19 5.08 21.12
N TYR A 71 6.49 5.49 20.04
CA TYR A 71 5.63 6.68 20.07
C TYR A 71 4.29 6.45 20.77
N ALA A 72 3.80 5.21 20.83
CA ALA A 72 2.58 4.89 21.57
C ALA A 72 2.78 4.90 23.10
N ILE A 73 3.96 4.51 23.59
CA ILE A 73 4.24 4.41 25.04
C ILE A 73 3.97 5.72 25.80
N PRO A 74 4.49 6.91 25.38
CA PRO A 74 4.21 8.16 26.09
C PRO A 74 2.72 8.52 26.14
N VAL A 75 1.95 8.20 25.09
CA VAL A 75 0.50 8.44 25.04
C VAL A 75 -0.20 7.56 26.09
N LEU A 76 0.16 6.29 26.17
CA LEU A 76 -0.39 5.35 27.14
C LEU A 76 -0.01 5.73 28.59
N ILE A 77 1.25 6.14 28.83
CA ILE A 77 1.69 6.62 30.14
C ILE A 77 0.94 7.88 30.54
N GLY A 78 0.83 8.87 29.64
CA GLY A 78 0.10 10.11 29.91
C GLY A 78 -1.38 9.88 30.24
N ALA A 79 -2.03 8.96 29.52
CA ALA A 79 -3.41 8.58 29.80
C ALA A 79 -3.56 7.88 31.16
N GLN A 80 -2.68 6.93 31.48
CA GLN A 80 -2.67 6.26 32.79
C GLN A 80 -2.45 7.24 33.95
N LEU A 81 -1.51 8.17 33.80
CA LEU A 81 -1.24 9.22 34.80
C LEU A 81 -2.41 10.19 34.97
N SER A 82 -3.22 10.36 33.92
CA SER A 82 -4.44 11.17 33.95
C SER A 82 -5.66 10.40 34.49
N GLY A 83 -5.47 9.17 34.97
CA GLY A 83 -6.54 8.32 35.51
C GLY A 83 -7.50 7.76 34.46
N GLN A 84 -7.14 7.79 33.17
CA GLN A 84 -7.97 7.22 32.11
C GLN A 84 -7.85 5.69 32.09
N ASN A 85 -8.97 5.01 31.81
CA ASN A 85 -8.96 3.57 31.54
C ASN A 85 -8.24 3.31 30.20
N LEU A 86 -7.18 2.50 30.23
CA LEU A 86 -6.40 2.15 29.03
C LEU A 86 -7.25 1.55 27.91
N ALA A 87 -8.32 0.82 28.26
CA ALA A 87 -9.22 0.19 27.29
C ALA A 87 -10.11 1.20 26.54
N GLU A 88 -10.24 2.42 27.05
CA GLU A 88 -11.14 3.45 26.52
C GLU A 88 -10.39 4.64 25.90
N ILE A 89 -9.06 4.58 25.81
CA ILE A 89 -8.25 5.65 25.21
C ILE A 89 -8.59 5.76 23.72
N LYS A 90 -9.33 6.82 23.38
CA LYS A 90 -9.48 7.29 22.00
C LYS A 90 -8.45 8.38 21.74
N VAL A 91 -7.41 8.05 20.95
CA VAL A 91 -6.47 9.05 20.45
C VAL A 91 -7.22 9.96 19.47
N SER A 92 -7.24 11.27 19.72
CA SER A 92 -7.88 12.19 18.79
C SER A 92 -7.24 12.13 17.41
N ASN A 93 -8.03 12.32 16.35
CA ASN A 93 -7.52 12.31 14.96
C ASN A 93 -6.32 13.23 14.77
N GLN A 94 -6.34 14.40 15.43
CA GLN A 94 -5.24 15.36 15.40
C GLN A 94 -3.95 14.79 16.00
N ILE A 95 -4.01 14.21 17.21
CA ILE A 95 -2.84 13.60 17.86
C ILE A 95 -2.35 12.40 17.04
N GLY A 96 -3.28 11.56 16.54
CA GLY A 96 -2.95 10.42 15.68
C GLY A 96 -2.20 10.84 14.41
N ASN A 97 -2.68 11.90 13.73
CA ASN A 97 -2.00 12.43 12.55
C ASN A 97 -0.62 13.01 12.88
N ILE A 98 -0.45 13.73 14.00
CA ILE A 98 0.86 14.24 14.44
C ILE A 98 1.83 13.08 14.67
N ILE A 99 1.40 12.05 15.41
CA ILE A 99 2.20 10.84 15.64
C ILE A 99 2.56 10.19 14.30
N GLY A 100 1.61 10.08 13.37
CA GLY A 100 1.82 9.55 12.02
C GLY A 100 2.86 10.34 11.22
N ILE A 101 2.83 11.68 11.27
CA ILE A 101 3.83 12.54 10.61
C ILE A 101 5.21 12.33 11.21
N VAL A 102 5.32 12.33 12.53
CA VAL A 102 6.60 12.14 13.24
C VAL A 102 7.17 10.76 12.92
N LEU A 103 6.34 9.71 13.04
CA LEU A 103 6.69 8.33 12.69
C LEU A 103 7.16 8.22 11.25
N GLY A 104 6.37 8.72 10.30
CA GLY A 104 6.69 8.64 8.89
C GLY A 104 7.97 9.40 8.55
N SER A 105 8.18 10.59 9.13
CA SER A 105 9.43 11.36 8.95
C SER A 105 10.65 10.61 9.48
N HIS A 106 10.56 10.01 10.67
CA HIS A 106 11.64 9.17 11.22
C HIS A 106 11.89 7.94 10.34
N PHE A 107 10.83 7.36 9.80
CA PHE A 107 10.96 6.20 8.92
C PHE A 107 11.59 6.56 7.57
N ILE A 108 11.30 7.74 7.00
CA ILE A 108 12.02 8.26 5.82
C ILE A 108 13.53 8.32 6.09
N VAL A 109 13.94 8.81 7.26
CA VAL A 109 15.38 8.85 7.63
C VAL A 109 15.99 7.45 7.68
N ILE A 110 15.26 6.46 8.22
CA ILE A 110 15.71 5.05 8.23
C ILE A 110 15.87 4.51 6.81
N LEU A 111 14.89 4.76 5.94
CA LEU A 111 14.92 4.32 4.54
C LEU A 111 16.05 4.99 3.76
N PHE A 112 16.30 6.27 4.01
CA PHE A 112 17.41 7.01 3.40
C PHE A 112 18.78 6.48 3.86
N LYS A 113 18.97 6.26 5.17
CA LYS A 113 20.19 5.66 5.71
C LYS A 113 20.43 4.25 5.17
N MET A 114 19.36 3.45 5.02
CA MET A 114 19.44 2.13 4.39
C MET A 114 19.87 2.25 2.93
N ALA A 115 19.25 3.14 2.16
CA ALA A 115 19.58 3.36 0.76
C ALA A 115 21.07 3.74 0.59
N GLN A 116 21.58 4.64 1.43
CA GLN A 116 23.01 4.99 1.46
C GLN A 116 23.89 3.80 1.82
N ALA A 117 23.54 3.04 2.87
CA ALA A 117 24.35 1.92 3.35
C ALA A 117 24.51 0.78 2.33
N ILE A 118 23.59 0.66 1.37
CA ILE A 118 23.64 -0.36 0.31
C ILE A 118 23.98 0.21 -1.08
N ASN A 119 24.34 1.49 -1.16
CA ASN A 119 24.59 2.22 -2.42
C ASN A 119 23.42 2.13 -3.41
N LEU A 120 22.19 2.26 -2.91
CA LEU A 120 20.98 2.22 -3.74
C LEU A 120 20.86 3.52 -4.54
N ASP A 121 20.96 3.43 -5.86
CA ASP A 121 20.71 4.56 -6.76
C ASP A 121 19.23 5.03 -6.70
N LEU A 122 18.98 6.06 -5.89
CA LEU A 122 17.66 6.66 -5.77
C LEU A 122 17.19 7.32 -7.09
N SER A 123 18.09 7.89 -7.88
CA SER A 123 17.73 8.48 -9.18
C SER A 123 17.16 7.40 -10.12
N ALA A 124 17.78 6.22 -10.13
CA ALA A 124 17.28 5.08 -10.89
C ALA A 124 15.98 4.49 -10.31
N ILE A 125 15.74 4.57 -9.00
CA ILE A 125 14.42 4.18 -8.45
C ILE A 125 13.34 5.15 -8.89
N PHE A 126 13.57 6.45 -8.66
CA PHE A 126 12.57 7.49 -8.91
C PHE A 126 12.31 7.71 -10.40
N GLY A 127 13.32 7.49 -11.26
CA GLY A 127 13.19 7.61 -12.71
C GLY A 127 12.81 9.03 -13.15
N LEU A 128 13.43 10.04 -12.53
CA LEU A 128 13.07 11.46 -12.73
C LEU A 128 13.26 11.96 -14.17
N LYS A 129 14.12 11.30 -14.95
CA LYS A 129 14.36 11.63 -16.37
C LYS A 129 13.34 10.99 -17.32
N GLN A 130 12.46 10.11 -16.83
CA GLN A 130 11.54 9.38 -17.70
C GLN A 130 10.37 10.26 -18.15
N LYS A 131 10.04 10.17 -19.45
CA LYS A 131 8.89 10.85 -20.04
C LYS A 131 7.76 9.85 -20.24
N THR A 132 6.56 10.21 -19.76
CA THR A 132 5.36 9.39 -19.97
C THR A 132 4.67 9.81 -21.26
N SER A 133 4.38 8.86 -22.15
CA SER A 133 3.65 9.14 -23.40
C SER A 133 2.19 9.51 -23.14
N SER A 134 1.59 10.34 -24.01
CA SER A 134 0.17 10.74 -23.91
C SER A 134 -0.77 9.54 -23.92
N ARG A 135 -0.45 8.50 -24.71
CA ARG A 135 -1.19 7.23 -24.70
C ARG A 135 -1.18 6.59 -23.31
N MET A 136 -0.02 6.54 -22.65
CA MET A 136 0.09 6.01 -21.29
C MET A 136 -0.64 6.87 -20.26
N ILE A 137 -0.65 8.20 -20.42
CA ILE A 137 -1.47 9.10 -19.59
C ILE A 137 -2.95 8.75 -19.74
N GLY A 138 -3.44 8.60 -20.98
CA GLY A 138 -4.82 8.18 -21.25
C GLY A 138 -5.18 6.83 -20.62
N PHE A 139 -4.30 5.83 -20.75
CA PHE A 139 -4.47 4.53 -20.08
C PHE A 139 -4.51 4.66 -18.55
N THR A 140 -3.67 5.53 -17.97
CA THR A 140 -3.61 5.77 -16.53
C THR A 140 -4.91 6.38 -16.03
N ILE A 141 -5.41 7.41 -16.72
CA ILE A 141 -6.68 8.07 -16.38
C ILE A 141 -7.84 7.08 -16.46
N LEU A 142 -7.94 6.32 -17.56
CA LEU A 142 -9.01 5.34 -17.74
C LEU A 142 -8.96 4.23 -16.68
N SER A 143 -7.78 3.72 -16.37
CA SER A 143 -7.59 2.69 -15.33
C SER A 143 -7.92 3.22 -13.94
N ALA A 144 -7.50 4.46 -13.62
CA ALA A 144 -7.82 5.10 -12.36
C ALA A 144 -9.32 5.37 -12.20
N ALA A 145 -10.00 5.82 -13.26
CA ALA A 145 -11.44 6.02 -13.27
C ALA A 145 -12.22 4.70 -13.10
N ALA A 146 -11.80 3.65 -13.82
CA ALA A 146 -12.38 2.31 -13.67
C ALA A 146 -12.15 1.76 -12.24
N LEU A 147 -10.96 1.97 -11.67
CA LEU A 147 -10.62 1.55 -10.31
C LEU A 147 -11.45 2.29 -9.27
N PHE A 148 -11.58 3.61 -9.40
CA PHE A 148 -12.42 4.41 -8.51
C PHE A 148 -13.89 3.95 -8.55
N THR A 149 -14.41 3.73 -9.76
CA THR A 149 -15.79 3.27 -9.99
C THR A 149 -16.02 1.88 -9.37
N PHE A 150 -15.06 0.98 -9.56
CA PHE A 150 -15.06 -0.35 -8.94
C PHE A 150 -15.04 -0.25 -7.42
N SER A 151 -14.06 0.46 -6.86
CA SER A 151 -13.88 0.62 -5.42
C SER A 151 -15.12 1.21 -4.75
N PHE A 152 -15.72 2.24 -5.35
CA PHE A 152 -16.94 2.85 -4.83
C PHE A 152 -18.12 1.86 -4.82
N SER A 153 -18.37 1.20 -5.95
CA SER A 153 -19.51 0.28 -6.08
C SER A 153 -19.33 -0.97 -5.22
N PHE A 154 -18.12 -1.54 -5.20
CA PHE A 154 -17.74 -2.66 -4.33
C PHE A 154 -17.93 -2.32 -2.85
N ASN A 155 -17.54 -1.10 -2.44
CA ASN A 155 -17.72 -0.62 -1.07
C ASN A 155 -19.21 -0.57 -0.70
N ARG A 156 -20.08 -0.04 -1.56
CA ARG A 156 -21.54 0.02 -1.32
C ARG A 156 -22.14 -1.37 -1.15
N VAL A 157 -21.83 -2.30 -2.07
CA VAL A 157 -22.35 -3.67 -2.02
C VAL A 157 -21.86 -4.40 -0.76
N THR A 158 -20.56 -4.31 -0.46
CA THR A 158 -19.96 -5.04 0.67
C THR A 158 -20.46 -4.52 2.00
N LEU A 159 -20.50 -3.18 2.18
CA LEU A 159 -21.02 -2.59 3.42
C LEU A 159 -22.52 -2.84 3.58
N TYR A 160 -23.30 -2.90 2.49
CA TYR A 160 -24.72 -3.27 2.58
C TYR A 160 -24.87 -4.70 3.10
N GLY A 161 -24.13 -5.66 2.56
CA GLY A 161 -24.11 -7.04 3.09
C GLY A 161 -23.66 -7.09 4.56
N LEU A 162 -22.57 -6.41 4.90
CA LEU A 162 -22.06 -6.35 6.28
C LEU A 162 -23.02 -5.66 7.25
N SER A 163 -23.84 -4.71 6.79
CA SER A 163 -24.80 -4.01 7.64
C SER A 163 -25.87 -4.94 8.21
N HIS A 164 -26.18 -6.04 7.50
CA HIS A 164 -27.14 -7.04 7.97
C HIS A 164 -26.50 -8.14 8.81
N VAL A 165 -25.21 -8.44 8.59
CA VAL A 165 -24.50 -9.53 9.28
C VAL A 165 -23.78 -9.04 10.54
N SER A 166 -23.23 -7.83 10.50
CA SER A 166 -22.40 -7.24 11.54
C SER A 166 -22.59 -5.71 11.58
N PRO A 167 -23.78 -5.21 11.97
CA PRO A 167 -24.09 -3.77 11.98
C PRO A 167 -23.10 -2.94 12.80
N GLY A 168 -22.66 -3.43 13.97
CA GLY A 168 -21.68 -2.72 14.79
C GLY A 168 -20.30 -2.52 14.13
N TYR A 169 -19.92 -3.40 13.20
CA TYR A 169 -18.70 -3.16 12.39
C TYR A 169 -18.91 -1.98 11.43
N VAL A 170 -20.09 -1.89 10.82
CA VAL A 170 -20.45 -0.81 9.89
C VAL A 170 -20.58 0.53 10.63
N GLU A 171 -21.14 0.54 11.84
CA GLU A 171 -21.17 1.72 12.71
C GLU A 171 -19.76 2.23 13.02
N ASN A 172 -18.88 1.36 13.52
CA ASN A 172 -17.47 1.69 13.77
C ASN A 172 -16.76 2.18 12.50
N TYR A 173 -17.07 1.59 11.35
CA TYR A 173 -16.53 2.05 10.07
C TYR A 173 -17.01 3.47 9.76
N PHE A 174 -18.30 3.78 9.89
CA PHE A 174 -18.81 5.14 9.67
C PHE A 174 -18.22 6.16 10.64
N GLU A 175 -18.13 5.82 11.93
CA GLU A 175 -17.43 6.65 12.92
C GLU A 175 -15.98 6.96 12.50
N SER A 176 -15.22 5.94 12.07
CA SER A 176 -13.83 6.12 11.62
C SER A 176 -13.70 6.96 10.33
N THR A 177 -14.79 7.11 9.58
CA THR A 177 -14.81 7.87 8.32
C THR A 177 -15.43 9.25 8.45
N GLN A 178 -15.74 9.70 9.68
CA GLN A 178 -16.22 11.06 9.95
C GLN A 178 -15.35 12.14 9.29
N THR A 179 -15.99 13.29 9.08
CA THR A 179 -15.34 14.48 8.54
C THR A 179 -14.48 15.16 9.61
N PHE A 180 -13.76 16.20 9.21
CA PHE A 180 -12.89 16.96 10.10
C PHE A 180 -13.72 17.80 11.09
N THR A 181 -13.21 18.00 12.29
CA THR A 181 -13.83 18.89 13.28
C THR A 181 -13.32 20.33 13.15
N ASN A 182 -12.09 20.51 12.67
CA ASN A 182 -11.42 21.80 12.56
C ASN A 182 -10.38 21.84 11.41
N ILE A 183 -9.89 23.05 11.10
CA ILE A 183 -8.93 23.28 10.01
C ILE A 183 -7.57 22.58 10.26
N PRO A 184 -6.97 22.63 11.46
CA PRO A 184 -5.74 21.89 11.74
C PRO A 184 -5.85 20.38 11.44
N GLU A 185 -6.96 19.74 11.82
CA GLU A 185 -7.20 18.32 11.54
C GLU A 185 -7.23 18.04 10.03
N LEU A 186 -7.92 18.88 9.25
CA LEU A 186 -7.94 18.80 7.79
C LEU A 186 -6.53 18.90 7.19
N ILE A 187 -5.74 19.89 7.60
CA ILE A 187 -4.37 20.10 7.09
C ILE A 187 -3.47 18.91 7.43
N LEU A 188 -3.53 18.42 8.68
CA LEU A 188 -2.74 17.28 9.11
C LEU A 188 -3.12 16.01 8.34
N PHE A 189 -4.41 15.75 8.17
CA PHE A 189 -4.90 14.59 7.41
C PHE A 189 -4.55 14.68 5.92
N PHE A 190 -4.56 15.87 5.35
CA PHE A 190 -4.08 16.13 3.99
C PHE A 190 -2.59 15.75 3.87
N CYS A 191 -1.74 16.27 4.75
CA CYS A 191 -0.30 16.00 4.74
C CYS A 191 0.02 14.51 4.92
N THR A 192 -0.66 13.82 5.83
CA THR A 192 -0.45 12.38 6.04
C THR A 192 -0.94 11.56 4.86
N THR A 193 -2.15 11.81 4.37
CA THR A 193 -2.83 10.90 3.43
C THR A 193 -2.47 11.17 1.96
N ILE A 194 -2.22 12.42 1.57
CA ILE A 194 -1.95 12.78 0.17
C ILE A 194 -0.45 12.89 -0.12
N ILE A 195 0.36 13.24 0.88
CA ILE A 195 1.80 13.44 0.68
C ILE A 195 2.59 12.27 1.27
N LEU A 196 2.51 12.08 2.58
CA LEU A 196 3.40 11.19 3.31
C LEU A 196 3.13 9.72 2.99
N ALA A 197 1.86 9.29 2.98
CA ALA A 197 1.48 7.91 2.68
C ALA A 197 1.89 7.50 1.26
N PRO A 198 1.54 8.21 0.17
CA PRO A 198 2.01 7.85 -1.17
C PRO A 198 3.53 7.83 -1.30
N LEU A 199 4.25 8.77 -0.67
CA LEU A 199 5.71 8.79 -0.71
C LEU A 199 6.31 7.53 -0.08
N LEU A 200 5.88 7.18 1.14
CA LEU A 200 6.39 6.03 1.88
C LEU A 200 5.95 4.72 1.26
N GLU A 201 4.66 4.57 0.99
CA GLU A 201 4.07 3.34 0.49
C GLU A 201 4.58 3.01 -0.91
N GLU A 202 4.60 3.96 -1.84
CA GLU A 202 5.14 3.68 -3.18
C GLU A 202 6.64 3.37 -3.14
N PHE A 203 7.41 4.09 -2.33
CA PHE A 203 8.84 3.80 -2.19
C PHE A 203 9.08 2.37 -1.67
N ILE A 204 8.37 1.96 -0.62
CA ILE A 204 8.54 0.63 -0.03
C ILE A 204 7.99 -0.45 -0.97
N PHE A 205 6.76 -0.31 -1.44
CA PHE A 205 6.10 -1.36 -2.19
C PHE A 205 6.58 -1.46 -3.63
N ARG A 206 6.77 -0.34 -4.33
CA ARG A 206 7.17 -0.31 -5.74
C ARG A 206 8.68 -0.13 -5.88
N GLY A 207 9.25 0.82 -5.15
CA GLY A 207 10.70 1.12 -5.20
C GLY A 207 11.57 0.03 -4.60
N VAL A 208 11.09 -0.72 -3.59
CA VAL A 208 11.90 -1.72 -2.86
C VAL A 208 11.36 -3.14 -3.02
N ILE A 209 10.14 -3.43 -2.57
CA ILE A 209 9.60 -4.80 -2.50
C ILE A 209 9.37 -5.37 -3.90
N PHE A 210 8.66 -4.64 -4.77
CA PHE A 210 8.42 -5.06 -6.15
C PHE A 210 9.73 -5.23 -6.93
N GLN A 211 10.68 -4.29 -6.79
CA GLN A 211 12.02 -4.44 -7.39
C GLN A 211 12.71 -5.71 -6.91
N LYS A 212 12.82 -5.91 -5.59
CA LYS A 212 13.49 -7.06 -4.99
C LYS A 212 12.84 -8.39 -5.39
N TRP A 213 11.52 -8.48 -5.35
CA TRP A 213 10.80 -9.71 -5.67
C TRP A 213 10.70 -9.95 -7.17
N GLY A 214 10.64 -8.90 -7.99
CA GLY A 214 10.70 -9.00 -9.45
C GLY A 214 12.04 -9.53 -9.93
N LEU A 215 13.15 -9.03 -9.37
CA LEU A 215 14.50 -9.55 -9.65
C LEU A 215 14.67 -10.99 -9.16
N ARG A 216 14.10 -11.35 -8.01
CA ARG A 216 14.28 -12.69 -7.42
C ARG A 216 13.37 -13.77 -8.00
N TRP A 217 12.12 -13.45 -8.31
CA TRP A 217 11.06 -14.43 -8.66
C TRP A 217 10.52 -14.24 -10.08
N GLY A 218 10.98 -13.21 -10.80
CA GLY A 218 10.43 -12.77 -12.08
C GLY A 218 9.36 -11.69 -11.91
N VAL A 219 9.26 -10.81 -12.91
CA VAL A 219 8.45 -9.57 -12.86
C VAL A 219 6.99 -9.84 -12.47
N THR A 220 6.32 -10.79 -13.12
CA THR A 220 4.90 -11.08 -12.87
C THR A 220 4.66 -11.58 -11.44
N ARG A 221 5.53 -12.45 -10.92
CA ARG A 221 5.42 -12.96 -9.54
C ARG A 221 5.69 -11.85 -8.54
N GLY A 222 6.72 -11.05 -8.78
CA GLY A 222 7.03 -9.87 -7.96
C GLY A 222 5.84 -8.90 -7.90
N LEU A 223 5.22 -8.63 -9.04
CA LEU A 223 4.08 -7.73 -9.18
C LEU A 223 2.86 -8.20 -8.39
N VAL A 224 2.48 -9.47 -8.52
CA VAL A 224 1.34 -10.04 -7.80
C VAL A 224 1.63 -10.12 -6.30
N ALA A 225 2.82 -10.63 -5.92
CA ALA A 225 3.18 -10.78 -4.53
C ALA A 225 3.26 -9.44 -3.80
N SER A 226 3.90 -8.41 -4.40
CA SER A 226 4.01 -7.08 -3.77
C SER A 226 2.63 -6.44 -3.59
N SER A 227 1.74 -6.61 -4.57
CA SER A 227 0.38 -6.07 -4.53
C SER A 227 -0.48 -6.81 -3.50
N LEU A 228 -0.31 -8.12 -3.36
CA LEU A 228 -0.98 -8.92 -2.34
C LEU A 228 -0.52 -8.50 -0.94
N LEU A 229 0.80 -8.38 -0.72
CA LEU A 229 1.33 -7.90 0.55
C LEU A 229 0.79 -6.50 0.85
N PHE A 230 0.80 -5.59 -0.14
CA PHE A 230 0.21 -4.26 0.01
C PHE A 230 -1.23 -4.34 0.50
N SER A 231 -2.08 -5.17 -0.10
CA SER A 231 -3.48 -5.30 0.33
C SER A 231 -3.66 -5.93 1.71
N VAL A 232 -2.89 -6.97 2.06
CA VAL A 232 -3.06 -7.71 3.31
C VAL A 232 -2.68 -6.86 4.52
N ILE A 233 -1.64 -6.01 4.40
CA ILE A 233 -1.21 -5.16 5.53
C ILE A 233 -2.24 -4.08 5.91
N HIS A 234 -3.24 -3.82 5.05
CA HIS A 234 -4.30 -2.86 5.36
C HIS A 234 -5.36 -3.46 6.30
N ILE A 235 -5.50 -4.79 6.38
CA ILE A 235 -6.40 -5.51 7.30
C ILE A 235 -7.83 -4.93 7.32
N ARG A 236 -8.45 -4.84 6.14
CA ARG A 236 -9.78 -4.25 5.96
C ARG A 236 -10.65 -5.05 4.99
N PHE A 237 -11.96 -4.83 5.03
CA PHE A 237 -12.91 -5.50 4.13
C PHE A 237 -12.72 -5.13 2.65
N ASP A 238 -12.12 -3.97 2.36
CA ASP A 238 -11.83 -3.47 1.02
C ASP A 238 -10.49 -4.00 0.47
N ILE A 239 -10.05 -5.18 0.93
CA ILE A 239 -8.81 -5.84 0.48
C ILE A 239 -8.75 -6.06 -1.03
N ILE A 240 -9.89 -6.35 -1.67
CA ILE A 240 -9.97 -6.60 -3.12
C ILE A 240 -9.64 -5.33 -3.93
N PRO A 241 -10.34 -4.19 -3.75
CA PRO A 241 -9.96 -2.96 -4.45
C PRO A 241 -8.56 -2.47 -4.08
N ILE A 242 -8.10 -2.65 -2.83
CA ILE A 242 -6.71 -2.31 -2.44
C ILE A 242 -5.71 -3.18 -3.22
N PHE A 243 -5.97 -4.48 -3.40
CA PHE A 243 -5.13 -5.37 -4.22
C PHE A 243 -5.09 -4.92 -5.69
N LEU A 244 -6.23 -4.57 -6.27
CA LEU A 244 -6.30 -4.09 -7.66
C LEU A 244 -5.59 -2.75 -7.83
N GLY A 245 -5.69 -1.83 -6.86
CA GLY A 245 -4.87 -0.61 -6.81
C GLY A 245 -3.38 -0.92 -6.66
N GLY A 246 -3.07 -1.90 -5.82
CA GLY A 246 -1.78 -2.59 -5.69
C GLY A 246 -1.15 -2.89 -7.05
N LEU A 247 -1.87 -3.71 -7.82
CA LEU A 247 -1.50 -4.16 -9.16
C LEU A 247 -1.37 -3.00 -10.13
N PHE A 248 -2.37 -2.10 -10.15
CA PHE A 248 -2.40 -0.97 -11.07
C PHE A 248 -1.16 -0.09 -10.93
N LEU A 249 -0.81 0.33 -9.72
CA LEU A 249 0.34 1.20 -9.48
C LEU A 249 1.67 0.47 -9.74
N ALA A 250 1.76 -0.84 -9.49
CA ALA A 250 2.92 -1.64 -9.86
C ALA A 250 3.08 -1.77 -11.39
N LEU A 251 1.98 -2.00 -12.12
CA LEU A 251 1.95 -1.99 -13.59
C LEU A 251 2.31 -0.61 -14.13
N LEU A 252 1.79 0.46 -13.53
CA LEU A 252 2.11 1.83 -13.91
C LEU A 252 3.61 2.09 -13.79
N TYR A 253 4.22 1.73 -12.65
CA TYR A 253 5.66 1.83 -12.47
C TYR A 253 6.45 0.98 -13.48
N MET A 254 5.99 -0.25 -13.74
CA MET A 254 6.60 -1.14 -14.73
C MET A 254 6.59 -0.52 -16.13
N ARG A 255 5.58 0.27 -16.48
CA ARG A 255 5.44 0.86 -17.82
C ARG A 255 6.07 2.24 -17.98
N THR A 256 6.04 3.06 -16.94
CA THR A 256 6.63 4.41 -16.98
C THR A 256 8.10 4.43 -16.62
N SER A 257 8.58 3.38 -15.94
CA SER A 257 9.87 3.37 -15.25
C SER A 257 10.08 4.57 -14.32
N SER A 258 9.01 5.21 -13.86
CA SER A 258 9.05 6.39 -12.99
C SER A 258 8.23 6.11 -11.76
N LEU A 259 8.86 6.17 -10.57
CA LEU A 259 8.16 5.99 -9.29
C LEU A 259 7.28 7.20 -8.97
N VAL A 260 7.57 8.35 -9.58
CA VAL A 260 6.74 9.56 -9.45
C VAL A 260 5.34 9.31 -10.03
N ALA A 261 5.21 8.53 -11.09
CA ALA A 261 3.92 8.23 -11.71
C ALA A 261 2.91 7.53 -10.76
N PRO A 262 3.24 6.38 -10.13
CA PRO A 262 2.35 5.79 -9.12
C PRO A 262 2.22 6.66 -7.87
N MET A 263 3.25 7.39 -7.43
CA MET A 263 3.13 8.32 -6.29
C MET A 263 2.06 9.39 -6.53
N LEU A 264 2.09 10.04 -7.69
CA LEU A 264 1.09 11.04 -8.07
C LEU A 264 -0.29 10.41 -8.26
N CYS A 265 -0.37 9.23 -8.88
CA CYS A 265 -1.65 8.58 -9.09
C CYS A 265 -2.30 8.14 -7.77
N HIS A 266 -1.49 7.65 -6.82
CA HIS A 266 -1.94 7.30 -5.48
C HIS A 266 -2.34 8.56 -4.68
N ALA A 267 -1.52 9.61 -4.72
CA ALA A 267 -1.84 10.90 -4.10
C ALA A 267 -3.17 11.49 -4.63
N LEU A 268 -3.40 11.40 -5.95
CA LEU A 268 -4.65 11.85 -6.57
C LEU A 268 -5.84 10.99 -6.13
N TYR A 269 -5.69 9.67 -6.07
CA TYR A 269 -6.74 8.79 -5.55
C TYR A 269 -7.11 9.18 -4.11
N ASN A 270 -6.11 9.37 -3.24
CA ASN A 270 -6.31 9.80 -1.87
C ASN A 270 -6.93 11.20 -1.78
N ALA A 271 -6.55 12.11 -2.69
CA ALA A 271 -7.11 13.44 -2.76
C ALA A 271 -8.62 13.43 -3.08
N THR A 272 -9.13 12.44 -3.81
CA THR A 272 -10.59 12.33 -4.02
C THR A 272 -11.33 12.04 -2.71
N ALA A 273 -10.79 11.15 -1.86
CA ALA A 273 -11.37 10.80 -0.58
C ALA A 273 -11.29 11.96 0.42
N VAL A 274 -10.12 12.61 0.52
CA VAL A 274 -9.92 13.80 1.37
C VAL A 274 -10.78 14.97 0.89
N GLY A 275 -10.86 15.18 -0.43
CA GLY A 275 -11.67 16.23 -1.05
C GLY A 275 -13.16 16.06 -0.74
N TRP A 276 -13.68 14.83 -0.81
CA TRP A 276 -15.06 14.54 -0.40
C TRP A 276 -15.32 14.88 1.07
N LYS A 277 -14.40 14.53 1.98
CA LYS A 277 -14.49 14.92 3.40
C LYS A 277 -14.43 16.44 3.56
N ALA A 278 -13.53 17.12 2.85
CA ALA A 278 -13.40 18.57 2.90
C ALA A 278 -14.68 19.28 2.41
N ILE A 279 -15.29 18.81 1.32
CA ILE A 279 -16.58 19.34 0.83
C ILE A 279 -17.65 19.24 1.91
N LYS A 280 -17.77 18.10 2.60
CA LYS A 280 -18.70 17.95 3.73
C LYS A 280 -18.37 18.90 4.88
N PHE A 281 -17.09 19.01 5.24
CA PHE A 281 -16.63 19.90 6.30
C PHE A 281 -17.03 21.36 6.07
N PHE A 282 -16.82 21.88 4.85
CA PHE A 282 -17.16 23.25 4.51
C PHE A 282 -18.65 23.46 4.19
N GLY A 283 -19.35 22.42 3.72
CA GLY A 283 -20.75 22.48 3.32
C GLY A 283 -21.76 22.26 4.47
N GLN A 284 -21.35 21.61 5.56
CA GLN A 284 -22.23 21.31 6.70
C GLN A 284 -22.03 22.29 7.87
N PRO A 285 -23.12 22.73 8.54
CA PRO A 285 -23.05 23.47 9.79
C PRO A 285 -22.23 22.71 10.84
N ALA A 286 -21.54 23.42 11.73
CA ALA A 286 -20.66 22.79 12.72
C ALA A 286 -21.39 21.75 13.60
N ALA A 287 -22.65 21.99 13.94
CA ALA A 287 -23.48 21.09 14.73
C ALA A 287 -23.78 19.74 14.04
N GLU A 288 -23.66 19.66 12.72
CA GLU A 288 -23.95 18.45 11.95
C GLU A 288 -22.68 17.65 11.60
N ARG A 289 -21.48 18.19 11.84
CA ARG A 289 -20.20 17.55 11.47
C ARG A 289 -19.89 16.28 12.26
N GLU A 290 -20.48 16.15 13.45
CA GLU A 290 -20.35 14.97 14.31
C GLU A 290 -21.44 13.93 14.06
N THR A 291 -22.45 14.24 13.22
CA THR A 291 -23.54 13.30 12.93
C THR A 291 -23.01 12.14 12.07
N VAL A 292 -23.10 10.93 12.62
CA VAL A 292 -22.74 9.70 11.92
C VAL A 292 -23.96 9.17 11.20
N MET A 293 -23.76 8.70 9.97
CA MET A 293 -24.80 7.99 9.23
C MET A 293 -25.19 6.72 10.02
N SER A 294 -26.48 6.56 10.34
CA SER A 294 -26.95 5.33 10.97
C SER A 294 -26.93 4.16 9.98
N VAL A 295 -26.86 2.93 10.50
CA VAL A 295 -26.90 1.73 9.64
C VAL A 295 -28.23 1.63 8.90
N SER A 296 -29.34 1.98 9.55
CA SER A 296 -30.67 1.99 8.91
C SER A 296 -30.77 3.03 7.79
N ASP A 297 -30.20 4.22 7.97
CA ASP A 297 -30.18 5.25 6.93
C ASP A 297 -29.28 4.86 5.76
N PHE A 298 -28.17 4.20 6.05
CA PHE A 298 -27.31 3.64 5.03
C PHE A 298 -28.04 2.56 4.20
N GLN A 299 -28.72 1.62 4.87
CA GLN A 299 -29.50 0.57 4.21
C GLN A 299 -30.61 1.17 3.32
N SER A 300 -31.37 2.14 3.83
CA SER A 300 -32.44 2.80 3.06
C SER A 300 -31.91 3.58 1.86
N THR A 301 -30.72 4.20 2.00
CA THR A 301 -30.06 4.93 0.91
C THR A 301 -29.53 3.99 -0.17
N VAL A 302 -28.96 2.84 0.20
CA VAL A 302 -28.29 1.94 -0.74
C VAL A 302 -29.26 0.93 -1.39
N SER A 303 -30.28 0.47 -0.67
CA SER A 303 -31.20 -0.59 -1.13
C SER A 303 -31.81 -0.32 -2.52
N PRO A 304 -32.30 0.90 -2.85
CA PRO A 304 -32.90 1.17 -4.17
C PRO A 304 -31.91 1.16 -5.36
N TRP A 305 -30.60 1.14 -5.08
CA TRP A 305 -29.53 1.24 -6.08
C TRP A 305 -28.61 0.02 -6.07
N LEU A 306 -28.91 -0.99 -5.25
CA LEU A 306 -28.01 -2.10 -4.98
C LEU A 306 -27.68 -2.91 -6.24
N ASP A 307 -28.68 -3.20 -7.06
CA ASP A 307 -28.57 -3.87 -8.35
C ASP A 307 -27.61 -3.12 -9.30
N ARG A 308 -27.75 -1.79 -9.38
CA ARG A 308 -26.89 -0.93 -10.19
C ARG A 308 -25.46 -0.94 -9.68
N TYR A 309 -25.24 -0.88 -8.36
CA TYR A 309 -23.89 -0.98 -7.81
C TYR A 309 -23.23 -2.33 -8.12
N VAL A 310 -23.98 -3.43 -8.07
CA VAL A 310 -23.46 -4.75 -8.47
C VAL A 310 -23.06 -4.75 -9.94
N VAL A 311 -23.94 -4.30 -10.83
CA VAL A 311 -23.65 -4.23 -12.28
C VAL A 311 -22.42 -3.36 -12.57
N VAL A 312 -22.35 -2.18 -11.96
CA VAL A 312 -21.22 -1.24 -12.15
C VAL A 312 -19.93 -1.83 -11.60
N ALA A 313 -19.94 -2.49 -10.43
CA ALA A 313 -18.77 -3.17 -9.88
C ALA A 313 -18.27 -4.27 -10.82
N VAL A 314 -19.17 -5.09 -11.37
CA VAL A 314 -18.79 -6.18 -12.30
C VAL A 314 -18.23 -5.62 -13.60
N MET A 315 -18.89 -4.65 -14.22
CA MET A 315 -18.43 -4.05 -15.48
C MET A 315 -17.08 -3.35 -15.33
N SER A 316 -16.90 -2.58 -14.26
CA SER A 316 -15.63 -1.89 -13.98
C SER A 316 -14.50 -2.88 -13.66
N LEU A 317 -14.80 -3.99 -12.98
CA LEU A 317 -13.83 -5.07 -12.77
C LEU A 317 -13.36 -5.69 -14.10
N PHE A 318 -14.27 -6.02 -15.02
CA PHE A 318 -13.89 -6.57 -16.33
C PHE A 318 -13.06 -5.59 -17.14
N LEU A 319 -13.42 -4.29 -17.13
CA LEU A 319 -12.63 -3.26 -17.78
C LEU A 319 -11.22 -3.17 -17.16
N LEU A 320 -11.10 -3.19 -15.83
CA LEU A 320 -9.80 -3.18 -15.14
C LEU A 320 -8.94 -4.37 -15.53
N LEU A 321 -9.51 -5.58 -15.51
CA LEU A 321 -8.79 -6.80 -15.88
C LEU A 321 -8.31 -6.74 -17.33
N TYR A 322 -9.13 -6.23 -18.24
CA TYR A 322 -8.73 -6.00 -19.64
C TYR A 322 -7.58 -4.99 -19.76
N LEU A 323 -7.66 -3.86 -19.06
CA LEU A 323 -6.61 -2.84 -19.07
C LEU A 323 -5.31 -3.38 -18.46
N PHE A 324 -5.39 -4.11 -17.35
CA PHE A 324 -4.23 -4.74 -16.72
C PHE A 324 -3.58 -5.77 -17.64
N TYR A 325 -4.39 -6.60 -18.31
CA TYR A 325 -3.90 -7.55 -19.30
C TYR A 325 -3.09 -6.87 -20.40
N LYS A 326 -3.54 -5.71 -20.91
CA LYS A 326 -2.79 -4.92 -21.90
C LYS A 326 -1.48 -4.36 -21.36
N LEU A 327 -1.37 -4.18 -20.04
CA LEU A 327 -0.19 -3.67 -19.36
C LEU A 327 0.69 -4.77 -18.76
N LEU A 328 0.35 -6.07 -18.87
CA LEU A 328 1.13 -7.15 -18.27
C LEU A 328 2.55 -7.26 -18.85
N PRO A 329 3.60 -7.30 -18.01
CA PRO A 329 4.97 -7.37 -18.47
C PRO A 329 5.28 -8.71 -19.15
N ARG A 330 6.24 -8.71 -20.08
CA ARG A 330 6.76 -9.95 -20.67
C ARG A 330 7.71 -10.63 -19.68
N GLN A 331 7.85 -11.97 -19.77
CA GLN A 331 8.67 -12.74 -18.80
C GLN A 331 10.12 -12.27 -18.68
N HIS A 332 10.72 -11.78 -19.77
CA HIS A 332 12.11 -11.30 -19.81
C HIS A 332 12.23 -9.77 -19.81
N GLU A 333 11.16 -9.05 -19.50
CA GLU A 333 11.19 -7.59 -19.46
C GLU A 333 12.02 -7.10 -18.26
N SER A 334 12.92 -6.15 -18.48
CA SER A 334 13.79 -5.65 -17.42
C SER A 334 13.04 -4.81 -16.39
N MET A 335 13.40 -4.97 -15.12
CA MET A 335 12.82 -4.21 -14.03
C MET A 335 13.09 -2.70 -14.18
N PRO A 336 12.20 -1.80 -13.70
CA PRO A 336 12.36 -0.35 -13.89
C PRO A 336 13.70 0.21 -13.43
N TYR A 337 14.21 -0.26 -12.29
CA TYR A 337 15.49 0.17 -11.75
C TYR A 337 16.64 -0.10 -12.73
N LEU A 338 16.68 -1.31 -13.31
CA LEU A 338 17.70 -1.69 -14.30
C LEU A 338 17.63 -0.82 -15.55
N ARG A 339 16.41 -0.55 -16.04
CA ARG A 339 16.20 0.33 -17.21
C ARG A 339 16.72 1.73 -16.95
N ASN A 340 16.52 2.25 -15.75
CA ASN A 340 16.96 3.60 -15.39
C ASN A 340 18.48 3.67 -15.16
N GLN A 341 19.09 2.67 -14.54
CA GLN A 341 20.56 2.63 -14.38
C GLN A 341 21.28 2.66 -15.73
N ALA A 342 20.80 1.90 -16.72
CA ALA A 342 21.37 1.90 -18.07
C ALA A 342 21.26 3.27 -18.79
N LEU A 343 20.34 4.14 -18.36
CA LEU A 343 20.19 5.51 -18.87
C LEU A 343 21.01 6.54 -18.10
N VAL A 344 21.40 6.25 -16.85
CA VAL A 344 22.27 7.12 -16.03
C VAL A 344 23.74 6.89 -16.37
N ALA A 345 24.10 5.69 -16.83
CA ALA A 345 25.45 5.33 -17.28
C ALA A 345 25.81 5.86 -18.69
N LYS A 346 24.84 6.44 -19.41
CA LYS A 346 25.02 7.13 -20.70
C LYS A 346 24.90 8.63 -20.48
#